data_AF-H1LJ03-F1
#
_entry.id   AF-H1LJ03-F1
#
_cell.length_a   1.000
_cell.length_b   1.000
_cell.length_c   1.000
_cell.angle_alpha   90.00
_cell.angle_beta   90.00
_cell.angle_gamma   90.00
#
_symmetry.space_group_name_H-M   'P 1'
#
loop_
_entity.id
_entity.type
_entity.pdbx_description
1 polymer ?
#
loop_
_entity_poly.entity_id
_entity_poly.type
_entity_poly.pdbx_seq_one_letter_code
_entity_poly.pdbx_strand_id
1 'polypeptide(L)'
;MMKHFIKSLRLKNHLLTAISFLIPVVCGAGFMIAIGLAMGGNSSADLTKSFTFWDALAKLGGTGLGMLPMIISTGIAFSIADKPGIAPGLIVGLAAEAIGAGFIGGLIGGYMAGWLVLGTIKYVKLPNWANGLMPMLIVPFIASFIGSIIMVYIIGGPIGWLTTGLTHYLSTLNGTSKLFYGLMIGVLASVDYGGPINKTVFAFVLTMQLLG
;
A
#
# COMPACT_ATOMS: atom_id res chain seq x y z
N MET A 1 -2.29 -27.86 17.07
CA MET A 1 -1.71 -28.00 15.71
C MET A 1 -1.81 -26.72 14.87
N MET A 2 -2.96 -26.04 14.82
CA MET A 2 -3.16 -24.81 14.02
C MET A 2 -2.35 -23.58 14.51
N LYS A 3 -2.08 -23.46 15.82
CA LYS A 3 -1.28 -22.37 16.38
C LYS A 3 0.22 -22.44 16.00
N HIS A 4 0.74 -23.61 15.64
CA HIS A 4 2.14 -23.77 15.27
C HIS A 4 2.41 -23.37 13.81
N PHE A 5 1.42 -23.54 12.93
CA PHE A 5 1.43 -23.12 11.52
C PHE A 5 1.37 -21.59 11.38
N ILE A 6 0.56 -20.93 12.21
CA ILE A 6 0.49 -19.44 12.29
C ILE A 6 1.77 -18.84 12.87
N LYS A 7 2.46 -19.55 13.76
CA LYS A 7 3.75 -19.11 14.34
C LYS A 7 4.92 -19.26 13.36
N SER A 8 4.86 -20.18 12.39
CA SER A 8 5.86 -20.35 11.32
C SER A 8 5.64 -19.46 10.09
N LEU A 9 4.47 -18.81 9.99
CA LEU A 9 4.02 -18.04 8.82
C LEU A 9 4.79 -16.72 8.57
N ARG A 10 5.81 -16.39 9.35
CA ARG A 10 6.70 -15.21 9.24
C ARG A 10 6.00 -13.91 8.81
N LEU A 11 4.69 -13.73 9.10
CA LEU A 11 3.88 -12.58 8.67
C LEU A 11 4.53 -11.26 9.08
N LYS A 12 5.01 -11.20 10.34
CA LYS A 12 5.76 -10.05 10.82
C LYS A 12 6.97 -9.72 9.94
N ASN A 13 7.72 -10.71 9.48
CA ASN A 13 8.89 -10.48 8.62
C ASN A 13 8.48 -9.98 7.23
N HIS A 14 7.42 -10.53 6.65
CA HIS A 14 6.90 -10.07 5.36
C HIS A 14 6.42 -8.61 5.42
N LEU A 15 5.73 -8.26 6.51
CA LEU A 15 5.35 -6.88 6.79
C LEU A 15 6.58 -5.99 6.99
N LEU A 16 7.58 -6.43 7.75
CA LEU A 16 8.80 -5.66 7.99
C LEU A 16 9.61 -5.42 6.71
N THR A 17 9.63 -6.38 5.76
CA THR A 17 10.21 -6.17 4.43
C THR A 17 9.47 -5.07 3.69
N ALA A 18 8.14 -5.13 3.65
CA ALA A 18 7.32 -4.13 2.97
C ALA A 18 7.46 -2.73 3.57
N ILE A 19 7.52 -2.63 4.90
CA ILE A 19 7.77 -1.35 5.59
C ILE A 19 9.16 -0.80 5.23
N SER A 20 10.17 -1.66 5.11
CA SER A 20 11.50 -1.22 4.69
C SER A 20 11.52 -0.65 3.27
N PHE A 21 10.68 -1.16 2.37
CA PHE A 21 10.50 -0.58 1.02
C PHE A 21 9.71 0.73 1.05
N LEU A 22 8.81 0.89 2.01
CA LEU A 22 7.98 2.08 2.16
C LEU A 22 8.79 3.31 2.63
N ILE A 23 9.69 3.14 3.60
CA ILE A 23 10.44 4.24 4.21
C ILE A 23 11.14 5.14 3.17
N PRO A 24 11.99 4.63 2.26
CA PRO A 24 12.69 5.49 1.30
C PRO A 24 11.74 6.17 0.32
N VAL A 25 10.65 5.50 -0.07
CA VAL A 25 9.67 6.08 -1.00
C VAL A 25 8.91 7.23 -0.35
N VAL A 26 8.47 7.05 0.90
CA VAL A 26 7.81 8.15 1.62
C VAL A 26 8.75 9.31 1.85
N CYS A 27 10.00 9.06 2.24
CA CYS A 27 10.96 10.15 2.42
C CYS A 27 11.12 10.95 1.10
N GLY A 28 11.35 10.27 -0.02
CA GLY A 28 11.49 10.95 -1.32
C GLY A 28 10.23 11.72 -1.72
N ALA A 29 9.07 11.06 -1.74
CA ALA A 29 7.81 11.66 -2.16
C ALA A 29 7.33 12.76 -1.20
N GLY A 30 7.54 12.56 0.10
CA GLY A 30 7.19 13.49 1.18
C GLY A 30 7.96 14.81 1.09
N PHE A 31 9.27 14.75 0.86
CA PHE A 31 10.05 15.98 0.67
C PHE A 31 9.67 16.70 -0.63
N MET A 32 9.41 15.98 -1.71
CA MET A 32 8.99 16.59 -2.98
C MET A 32 7.65 17.33 -2.83
N ILE A 33 6.65 16.72 -2.19
CA ILE A 33 5.36 17.39 -1.99
C ILE A 33 5.46 18.58 -1.02
N ALA A 34 6.22 18.44 0.07
CA ALA A 34 6.38 19.49 1.05
C ALA A 34 7.04 20.74 0.46
N ILE A 35 8.12 20.57 -0.30
CA ILE A 35 8.83 21.67 -0.96
C ILE A 35 7.97 22.27 -2.08
N GLY A 36 7.32 21.43 -2.89
CA GLY A 36 6.45 21.88 -3.98
C GLY A 36 5.30 22.77 -3.48
N LEU A 37 4.59 22.34 -2.44
CA LEU A 37 3.51 23.12 -1.83
C LEU A 37 4.03 24.38 -1.12
N ALA A 38 5.16 24.30 -0.40
CA ALA A 38 5.73 25.44 0.31
C ALA A 38 6.15 26.58 -0.62
N MET A 39 6.55 26.26 -1.85
CA MET A 39 6.94 27.23 -2.88
C MET A 39 5.75 27.70 -3.75
N GLY A 40 4.52 27.35 -3.38
CA GLY A 40 3.29 27.78 -4.06
C GLY A 40 2.84 26.91 -5.23
N GLY A 41 3.38 25.70 -5.37
CA GLY A 41 2.92 24.72 -6.34
C GLY A 41 1.60 24.06 -5.94
N ASN A 42 0.85 23.58 -6.92
CA ASN A 42 -0.42 22.88 -6.77
C ASN A 42 -0.26 21.38 -7.04
N SER A 43 -0.62 20.54 -6.06
CA SER A 43 -0.62 19.08 -6.20
C SER A 43 -1.67 18.54 -7.18
N SER A 44 -2.63 19.39 -7.59
CA SER A 44 -3.67 19.07 -8.59
C SER A 44 -3.34 19.56 -10.00
N ALA A 45 -2.16 20.15 -10.22
CA ALA A 45 -1.77 20.65 -11.53
C ALA A 45 -1.66 19.51 -12.56
N ASP A 46 -2.13 19.80 -13.77
CA ASP A 46 -2.03 18.91 -14.91
C ASP A 46 -0.69 19.14 -15.62
N LEU A 47 0.22 18.16 -15.52
CA LEU A 47 1.58 18.24 -16.07
C LEU A 47 1.61 18.17 -17.60
N THR A 48 0.47 17.95 -18.25
CA THR A 48 0.35 17.98 -19.72
C THR A 48 0.09 19.39 -20.28
N LYS A 49 -0.14 20.38 -19.42
CA LYS A 49 -0.38 21.79 -19.76
C LYS A 49 0.78 22.68 -19.32
N SER A 50 0.57 23.99 -19.22
CA SER A 50 1.53 24.90 -18.59
C SER A 50 1.60 24.60 -17.09
N PHE A 51 2.76 24.12 -16.62
CA PHE A 51 3.03 23.83 -15.21
C PHE A 51 4.31 24.54 -14.75
N THR A 52 4.39 24.87 -13.47
CA THR A 52 5.63 25.35 -12.85
C THR A 52 6.45 24.19 -12.29
N PHE A 53 7.75 24.40 -12.10
CA PHE A 53 8.61 23.39 -11.45
C PHE A 53 8.07 22.94 -10.08
N TRP A 54 7.48 23.86 -9.32
CA TRP A 54 6.90 23.59 -8.01
C TRP A 54 5.62 22.75 -8.10
N ASP A 55 4.79 22.99 -9.11
CA ASP A 55 3.63 22.14 -9.43
C ASP A 55 4.05 20.70 -9.72
N ALA A 56 5.14 20.52 -10.49
CA ALA A 56 5.68 19.19 -10.78
C ALA A 56 6.15 18.47 -9.51
N LEU A 57 6.86 19.16 -8.61
CA LEU A 57 7.28 18.61 -7.32
C LEU A 57 6.07 18.19 -6.46
N ALA A 58 5.08 19.07 -6.35
CA ALA A 58 3.87 18.83 -5.57
C ALA A 58 3.06 17.64 -6.12
N LYS A 59 2.89 17.58 -7.46
CA LYS A 59 2.14 16.51 -8.13
C LYS A 59 2.85 15.17 -8.04
N LEU A 60 4.16 15.11 -8.31
CA LEU A 60 4.94 13.88 -8.25
C LEU A 60 5.06 13.35 -6.83
N GLY A 61 5.27 14.24 -5.86
CA GLY A 61 5.28 13.87 -4.45
C GLY A 61 3.91 13.32 -4.00
N GLY A 62 2.82 14.00 -4.34
CA GLY A 62 1.46 13.53 -4.03
C GLY A 62 1.13 12.19 -4.69
N THR A 63 1.45 12.04 -5.97
CA THR A 63 1.24 10.78 -6.69
C THR A 63 2.10 9.67 -6.09
N GLY A 64 3.35 9.95 -5.75
CA GLY A 64 4.26 8.99 -5.11
C GLY A 64 3.77 8.50 -3.75
N LEU A 65 3.17 9.38 -2.94
CA LEU A 65 2.50 8.97 -1.71
C LEU A 65 1.22 8.17 -1.99
N GLY A 66 0.47 8.46 -3.07
CA GLY A 66 -0.66 7.64 -3.51
C GLY A 66 -0.27 6.21 -3.91
N MET A 67 1.01 5.95 -4.23
CA MET A 67 1.48 4.62 -4.61
C MET A 67 1.74 3.68 -3.44
N LEU A 68 1.52 4.10 -2.20
CA LEU A 68 1.89 3.29 -1.04
C LEU A 68 1.17 1.95 -0.91
N PRO A 69 -0.13 1.84 -1.21
CA PRO A 69 -0.79 0.54 -1.24
C PRO A 69 -0.11 -0.41 -2.22
N MET A 70 0.35 0.10 -3.38
CA MET A 70 1.13 -0.68 -4.34
C MET A 70 2.47 -1.11 -3.76
N ILE A 71 3.21 -0.21 -3.10
CA ILE A 71 4.54 -0.50 -2.55
C ILE A 71 4.47 -1.57 -1.46
N ILE A 72 3.51 -1.45 -0.54
CA ILE A 72 3.34 -2.40 0.56
C ILE A 72 2.87 -3.74 0.02
N SER A 73 1.87 -3.73 -0.84
CA SER A 73 1.33 -4.95 -1.44
C SER A 73 2.42 -5.71 -2.19
N THR A 74 3.20 -4.99 -3.00
CA THR A 74 4.37 -5.52 -3.73
C THR A 74 5.43 -6.05 -2.77
N GLY A 75 5.77 -5.30 -1.72
CA GLY A 75 6.79 -5.70 -0.75
C GLY A 75 6.41 -6.97 0.02
N ILE A 76 5.14 -7.11 0.40
CA ILE A 76 4.62 -8.32 1.06
C ILE A 76 4.62 -9.50 0.08
N ALA A 77 4.06 -9.31 -1.12
CA ALA A 77 3.98 -10.37 -2.13
C ALA A 77 5.37 -10.85 -2.56
N PHE A 78 6.32 -9.93 -2.73
CA PHE A 78 7.73 -10.23 -2.98
C PHE A 78 8.37 -11.00 -1.81
N SER A 79 8.11 -10.61 -0.57
CA SER A 79 8.66 -11.30 0.60
C SER A 79 8.12 -12.73 0.74
N ILE A 80 6.92 -13.03 0.21
CA ILE A 80 6.27 -14.34 0.28
C ILE A 80 6.69 -15.24 -0.89
N ALA A 81 6.77 -14.69 -2.10
CA ALA A 81 6.89 -15.46 -3.34
C ALA A 81 8.04 -15.02 -4.26
N ASP A 82 8.99 -14.23 -3.74
CA ASP A 82 10.14 -13.66 -4.46
C ASP A 82 9.72 -12.85 -5.70
N LYS A 83 10.56 -12.84 -6.75
CA LYS A 83 10.38 -12.06 -7.98
C LYS A 83 9.01 -12.27 -8.67
N PRO A 84 8.45 -13.50 -8.76
CA PRO A 84 7.10 -13.70 -9.29
C PRO A 84 5.99 -12.94 -8.57
N GLY A 85 6.20 -12.58 -7.29
CA GLY A 85 5.25 -11.84 -6.47
C GLY A 85 5.13 -10.36 -6.80
N ILE A 86 6.10 -9.78 -7.53
CA ILE A 86 6.18 -8.32 -7.74
C ILE A 86 4.99 -7.79 -8.55
N ALA A 87 4.77 -8.34 -9.74
CA ALA A 87 3.67 -7.92 -10.61
C ALA A 87 2.27 -8.08 -9.97
N PRO A 88 1.91 -9.25 -9.40
CA PRO A 88 0.61 -9.42 -8.74
C PRO A 88 0.46 -8.56 -7.49
N GLY A 89 1.52 -8.39 -6.70
CA GLY A 89 1.49 -7.46 -5.57
C GLY A 89 1.19 -6.02 -6.01
N LEU A 90 1.82 -5.56 -7.10
CA LEU A 90 1.62 -4.22 -7.63
C LEU A 90 0.18 -4.03 -8.15
N ILE A 91 -0.31 -4.94 -8.98
CA ILE A 91 -1.64 -4.82 -9.59
C ILE A 91 -2.75 -4.93 -8.54
N VAL A 92 -2.61 -5.85 -7.57
CA VAL A 92 -3.58 -5.96 -6.46
C VAL A 92 -3.53 -4.72 -5.57
N GLY A 93 -2.34 -4.15 -5.33
CA GLY A 93 -2.20 -2.90 -4.59
C GLY A 93 -2.81 -1.71 -5.34
N LEU A 94 -2.74 -1.70 -6.68
CA LEU A 94 -3.40 -0.70 -7.51
C LEU A 94 -4.93 -0.85 -7.45
N ALA A 95 -5.42 -2.10 -7.46
CA ALA A 95 -6.84 -2.37 -7.26
C ALA A 95 -7.32 -1.90 -5.87
N ALA A 96 -6.49 -2.07 -4.84
CA ALA A 96 -6.77 -1.56 -3.49
C ALA A 96 -6.86 -0.03 -3.43
N GLU A 97 -6.00 0.67 -4.16
CA GLU A 97 -6.07 2.13 -4.27
C GLU A 97 -7.32 2.57 -5.04
N ALA A 98 -7.63 1.91 -6.17
CA ALA A 98 -8.77 2.26 -7.03
C ALA A 98 -10.14 2.14 -6.32
N ILE A 99 -10.26 1.26 -5.32
CA ILE A 99 -11.48 1.10 -4.52
C ILE A 99 -11.46 1.93 -3.22
N GLY A 100 -10.46 2.79 -3.02
CA GLY A 100 -10.32 3.61 -1.82
C GLY A 100 -10.03 2.82 -0.55
N ALA A 101 -9.49 1.60 -0.68
CA ALA A 101 -9.07 0.80 0.48
C ALA A 101 -7.72 1.24 1.06
N GLY A 102 -6.96 2.04 0.30
CA GLY A 102 -5.69 2.61 0.70
C GLY A 102 -4.71 1.56 1.23
N PHE A 103 -3.94 1.93 2.25
CA PHE A 103 -2.93 1.07 2.87
C PHE A 103 -3.49 -0.26 3.38
N ILE A 104 -4.67 -0.26 4.01
CA ILE A 104 -5.27 -1.47 4.59
C ILE A 104 -5.55 -2.46 3.46
N GLY A 105 -6.10 -1.96 2.36
CA GLY A 105 -6.29 -2.77 1.16
C GLY A 105 -4.98 -3.29 0.58
N GLY A 106 -3.93 -2.46 0.54
CA GLY A 106 -2.60 -2.87 0.10
C GLY A 106 -1.97 -3.94 1.00
N LEU A 107 -2.19 -3.89 2.32
CA LEU A 107 -1.67 -4.89 3.26
C LEU A 107 -2.36 -6.24 3.07
N ILE A 108 -3.69 -6.25 3.07
CA ILE A 108 -4.49 -7.47 2.86
C ILE A 108 -4.21 -8.03 1.45
N GLY A 109 -4.22 -7.15 0.46
CA GLY A 109 -3.94 -7.44 -0.94
C GLY A 109 -2.55 -8.04 -1.15
N GLY A 110 -1.52 -7.54 -0.46
CA GLY A 110 -0.15 -8.06 -0.55
C GLY A 110 -0.01 -9.49 -0.06
N TYR A 111 -0.61 -9.82 1.09
CA TYR A 111 -0.64 -11.20 1.56
C TYR A 111 -1.41 -12.08 0.59
N MET A 112 -2.61 -11.65 0.20
CA MET A 112 -3.45 -12.39 -0.75
C MET A 112 -2.70 -12.68 -2.06
N ALA A 113 -2.08 -11.66 -2.66
CA ALA A 113 -1.29 -11.79 -3.88
C ALA A 113 -0.12 -12.77 -3.70
N GLY A 114 0.65 -12.66 -2.60
CA GLY A 114 1.76 -13.58 -2.31
C GLY A 114 1.31 -15.05 -2.20
N TRP A 115 0.21 -15.31 -1.51
CA TRP A 115 -0.34 -16.67 -1.39
C TRP A 115 -0.92 -17.19 -2.71
N LEU A 116 -1.58 -16.33 -3.50
CA LEU A 116 -2.07 -16.69 -4.83
C LEU A 116 -0.94 -17.07 -5.77
N VAL A 117 0.20 -16.38 -5.69
CA VAL A 117 1.39 -16.72 -6.48
C VAL A 117 1.94 -18.10 -6.10
N LEU A 118 2.14 -18.37 -4.81
CA LEU A 118 2.59 -19.69 -4.35
C LEU A 118 1.60 -20.80 -4.72
N GLY A 119 0.30 -20.53 -4.61
CA GLY A 119 -0.76 -21.45 -5.05
C GLY A 119 -0.68 -21.73 -6.55
N THR A 120 -0.53 -20.69 -7.37
CA THR A 120 -0.43 -20.82 -8.82
C THR A 120 0.81 -21.63 -9.21
N ILE A 121 1.95 -21.38 -8.56
CA ILE A 121 3.18 -22.14 -8.79
C ILE A 121 3.00 -23.63 -8.45
N LYS A 122 2.26 -23.93 -7.38
CA LYS A 122 2.08 -25.30 -6.89
C LYS A 122 1.06 -26.11 -7.71
N TYR A 123 -0.04 -25.49 -8.15
CA TYR A 123 -1.16 -26.20 -8.76
C TYR A 123 -1.17 -26.15 -10.29
N VAL A 124 -0.53 -25.17 -10.93
CA VAL A 124 -0.47 -25.09 -12.39
C VAL A 124 0.66 -25.96 -12.91
N LYS A 125 0.32 -27.11 -13.50
CA LYS A 125 1.28 -27.99 -14.18
C LYS A 125 1.36 -27.61 -15.65
N LEU A 126 2.57 -27.28 -16.11
CA LEU A 126 2.85 -26.90 -17.49
C LEU A 126 3.66 -28.00 -18.20
N PRO A 127 3.50 -28.15 -19.52
CA PRO A 127 4.35 -29.03 -20.32
C PRO A 127 5.80 -28.52 -20.33
N ASN A 128 6.77 -29.42 -20.51
CA ASN A 128 8.21 -29.13 -20.34
C ASN A 128 8.73 -27.92 -21.15
N TRP A 129 8.12 -27.62 -22.30
CA TRP A 129 8.48 -26.47 -23.14
C TRP A 129 8.05 -25.11 -22.56
N ALA A 130 7.07 -25.10 -21.63
CA ALA A 130 6.48 -23.89 -21.06
C ALA A 130 6.95 -23.58 -19.63
N ASN A 131 7.80 -24.42 -19.03
CA ASN A 131 8.30 -24.23 -17.67
C ASN A 131 9.05 -22.89 -17.47
N GLY A 132 9.74 -22.39 -18.48
CA GLY A 132 10.41 -21.08 -18.42
C GLY A 132 9.45 -19.89 -18.40
N LEU A 133 8.27 -20.03 -19.01
CA LEU A 133 7.23 -18.99 -19.07
C LEU A 133 6.43 -18.89 -17.76
N MET A 134 6.53 -19.92 -16.91
CA MET A 134 5.72 -20.06 -15.70
C MET A 134 5.93 -18.91 -14.71
N PRO A 135 7.14 -18.64 -14.17
CA PRO A 135 7.35 -17.55 -13.20
C PRO A 135 7.34 -16.16 -13.84
N MET A 136 7.58 -16.06 -15.15
CA MET A 136 7.74 -14.78 -15.84
C MET A 136 6.42 -14.22 -16.37
N LEU A 137 5.48 -15.08 -16.81
CA LEU A 137 4.25 -14.63 -17.46
C LEU A 137 3.00 -15.27 -16.86
N ILE A 138 2.96 -16.59 -16.75
CA ILE A 138 1.72 -17.31 -16.38
C ILE A 138 1.32 -17.02 -14.94
N VAL A 139 2.29 -17.13 -14.02
CA VAL A 139 2.06 -16.88 -12.60
C VAL A 139 1.71 -15.40 -12.34
N PRO A 140 2.51 -14.42 -12.84
CA PRO A 140 2.13 -13.02 -12.75
C PRO A 140 0.74 -12.72 -13.31
N PHE A 141 0.39 -13.25 -14.48
CA PHE A 141 -0.90 -12.97 -15.11
C PHE A 141 -2.08 -13.52 -14.30
N ILE A 142 -2.04 -14.82 -13.95
CA ILE A 142 -3.14 -15.49 -13.23
C ILE A 142 -3.31 -14.89 -11.83
N ALA A 143 -2.22 -14.73 -11.08
CA ALA A 143 -2.28 -14.20 -9.73
C ALA A 143 -2.74 -12.73 -9.72
N SER A 144 -2.32 -11.92 -10.69
CA SER A 144 -2.79 -10.54 -10.82
C SER A 144 -4.26 -10.50 -11.17
N PHE A 145 -4.70 -11.28 -12.16
CA PHE A 145 -6.10 -11.30 -12.58
C PHE A 145 -7.03 -11.71 -11.45
N ILE A 146 -6.75 -12.86 -10.82
CA ILE A 146 -7.56 -13.38 -9.72
C ILE A 146 -7.50 -12.44 -8.50
N GLY A 147 -6.31 -12.00 -8.12
CA GLY A 147 -6.13 -11.13 -6.96
C GLY A 147 -6.86 -9.80 -7.11
N SER A 148 -6.81 -9.19 -8.30
CA SER A 148 -7.46 -7.89 -8.54
C SER A 148 -8.97 -8.00 -8.51
N ILE A 149 -9.53 -9.05 -9.12
CA ILE A 149 -10.99 -9.30 -9.11
C ILE A 149 -11.47 -9.55 -7.68
N ILE A 150 -10.75 -10.36 -6.90
CA ILE A 150 -11.10 -10.57 -5.49
C ILE A 150 -11.04 -9.25 -4.72
N MET A 151 -10.01 -8.44 -4.95
CA MET A 151 -9.86 -7.15 -4.27
C MET A 151 -11.04 -6.21 -4.57
N VAL A 152 -11.45 -6.10 -5.83
CA VAL A 152 -12.52 -5.20 -6.24
C VAL A 152 -13.89 -5.69 -5.78
N TYR A 153 -14.22 -6.95 -6.04
CA TYR A 153 -15.60 -7.44 -5.87
C TYR A 153 -15.90 -7.98 -4.47
N ILE A 154 -14.93 -8.57 -3.79
CA ILE A 154 -15.14 -9.19 -2.48
C ILE A 154 -14.73 -8.23 -1.36
N ILE A 155 -13.59 -7.54 -1.53
CA ILE A 155 -12.99 -6.73 -0.47
C ILE A 155 -13.44 -5.26 -0.55
N GLY A 156 -13.71 -4.74 -1.75
CA GLY A 156 -14.11 -3.34 -1.95
C GLY A 156 -15.38 -2.94 -1.19
N GLY A 157 -16.40 -3.79 -1.16
CA GLY A 157 -17.64 -3.52 -0.42
C GLY A 157 -17.42 -3.32 1.10
N PRO A 158 -16.84 -4.30 1.81
CA PRO A 158 -16.57 -4.19 3.24
C PRO A 158 -15.64 -3.02 3.61
N ILE A 159 -14.59 -2.77 2.82
CA ILE A 159 -13.65 -1.68 3.13
C ILE A 159 -14.28 -0.32 2.85
N GLY A 160 -15.03 -0.17 1.77
CA GLY A 160 -15.76 1.07 1.45
C GLY A 160 -16.76 1.48 2.53
N TRP A 161 -17.43 0.50 3.16
CA TRP A 161 -18.30 0.76 4.31
C TRP A 161 -17.50 1.24 5.53
N LEU A 162 -16.35 0.64 5.78
CA LEU A 162 -15.46 0.98 6.89
C LEU A 162 -14.88 2.40 6.74
N THR A 163 -14.41 2.76 5.54
CA THR A 163 -13.90 4.11 5.25
C THR A 163 -15.02 5.14 5.35
N THR A 164 -16.21 4.88 4.80
CA THR A 164 -17.35 5.79 4.93
C THR A 164 -17.76 5.99 6.40
N GLY A 165 -17.76 4.92 7.20
CA GLY A 165 -18.03 4.97 8.64
C GLY A 165 -16.99 5.76 9.43
N LEU A 166 -15.71 5.59 9.12
CA LEU A 166 -14.62 6.37 9.72
C LEU A 166 -14.69 7.84 9.32
N THR A 167 -14.95 8.15 8.05
CA THR A 167 -15.10 9.53 7.57
C THR A 167 -16.30 10.20 8.24
N HIS A 168 -17.42 9.49 8.39
CA HIS A 168 -18.59 10.00 9.12
C HIS A 168 -18.24 10.29 10.58
N TYR A 169 -17.54 9.37 11.28
CA TYR A 169 -17.09 9.56 12.65
C TYR A 169 -16.09 10.73 12.81
N LEU A 170 -15.18 10.91 11.85
CA LEU A 170 -14.22 12.01 11.87
C LEU A 170 -14.86 13.36 11.52
N SER A 171 -15.92 13.34 10.71
CA SER A 171 -16.69 14.54 10.35
C SER A 171 -17.55 15.07 11.50
N THR A 172 -17.97 14.19 12.43
CA THR A 172 -18.67 14.56 13.67
C THR A 172 -17.76 14.98 14.82
N LEU A 173 -16.44 14.86 14.69
CA LEU A 173 -15.48 15.39 15.65
C LEU A 173 -15.29 16.91 15.48
N ASN A 174 -15.57 17.68 16.53
CA ASN A 174 -15.31 19.12 16.59
C ASN A 174 -13.81 19.45 16.40
N GLY A 175 -13.51 20.63 15.85
CA GLY A 175 -12.15 21.05 15.46
C GLY A 175 -11.07 20.93 16.55
N THR A 176 -11.43 21.07 17.83
CA THR A 176 -10.52 20.90 18.99
C THR A 176 -10.05 19.46 19.16
N SER A 177 -10.87 18.46 18.86
CA SER A 177 -10.52 17.04 18.98
C SER A 177 -9.54 16.60 17.90
N LYS A 178 -9.64 17.14 16.67
CA LYS A 178 -8.72 16.85 15.56
C LYS A 178 -7.28 17.28 15.86
N LEU A 179 -7.13 18.44 16.50
CA LEU A 179 -5.82 18.95 16.93
C LEU A 179 -5.22 18.07 18.04
N PHE A 180 -6.04 17.62 19.00
CA PHE A 180 -5.60 16.70 20.06
C PHE A 180 -5.13 15.35 19.50
N TYR A 181 -5.88 14.75 18.57
CA TYR A 181 -5.47 13.50 17.93
C TYR A 181 -4.21 13.66 17.08
N GLY A 182 -4.07 14.76 16.32
CA GLY A 182 -2.85 15.05 15.56
C GLY A 182 -1.62 15.21 16.45
N LEU A 183 -1.76 15.87 17.60
CA LEU A 183 -0.70 16.03 18.60
C LEU A 183 -0.35 14.68 19.24
N MET A 184 -1.34 13.87 19.60
CA MET A 184 -1.14 12.54 20.18
C MET A 184 -0.41 11.60 19.22
N ILE A 185 -0.77 11.63 17.94
CA ILE A 185 -0.11 10.89 16.87
C ILE A 185 1.33 11.38 16.67
N GLY A 186 1.57 12.69 16.67
CA GLY A 186 2.91 13.27 16.55
C GLY A 186 3.81 12.90 17.72
N VAL A 187 3.26 12.83 18.93
CA VAL A 187 3.96 12.33 20.13
C VAL A 187 4.27 10.85 19.99
N LEU A 188 3.29 10.01 19.58
CA LEU A 188 3.52 8.58 19.39
C LEU A 188 4.55 8.25 18.29
N ALA A 189 4.66 9.09 17.25
CA ALA A 189 5.68 8.96 16.21
C ALA A 189 7.10 9.30 16.72
N SER A 190 7.21 10.17 17.72
CA SER A 190 8.50 10.64 18.26
C SER A 190 9.01 9.82 19.45
N VAL A 191 8.18 9.01 20.09
CA VAL A 191 8.54 8.21 21.28
C VAL A 191 9.60 7.14 21.00
N ASP A 192 9.65 6.57 19.79
CA ASP A 192 10.43 5.35 19.53
C ASP A 192 11.54 5.51 18.46
N TYR A 193 11.91 6.72 18.03
CA TYR A 193 12.97 7.03 17.04
C TYR A 193 13.18 5.94 15.96
N GLY A 194 12.10 5.45 15.32
CA GLY A 194 12.16 4.45 14.24
C GLY A 194 11.88 2.99 14.63
N GLY A 195 11.53 2.71 15.89
CA GLY A 195 11.07 1.41 16.35
C GLY A 195 9.66 1.02 15.84
N PRO A 196 9.11 -0.12 16.27
CA PRO A 196 7.86 -0.70 15.76
C PRO A 196 6.66 0.25 15.88
N ILE A 197 6.64 1.09 16.92
CA ILE A 197 5.57 2.04 17.17
C ILE A 197 5.59 3.14 16.09
N ASN A 198 6.75 3.74 15.83
CA ASN A 198 6.88 4.78 14.81
C ASN A 198 6.51 4.26 13.42
N LYS A 199 6.94 3.06 13.03
CA LYS A 199 6.59 2.45 11.73
C LYS A 199 5.09 2.23 11.55
N THR A 200 4.39 1.87 12.63
CA THR A 200 2.94 1.61 12.61
C THR A 200 2.15 2.92 12.58
N VAL A 201 2.58 3.92 13.35
CA VAL A 201 1.98 5.26 13.36
C VAL A 201 2.19 5.94 12.01
N PHE A 202 3.39 5.86 11.44
CA PHE A 202 3.71 6.46 10.16
C PHE A 202 2.88 5.83 9.02
N ALA A 203 2.78 4.50 8.98
CA ALA A 203 1.87 3.80 8.08
C ALA A 203 0.42 4.28 8.25
N PHE A 204 -0.08 4.37 9.48
CA PHE A 204 -1.45 4.76 9.78
C PHE A 204 -1.77 6.22 9.39
N VAL A 205 -0.93 7.18 9.79
CA VAL A 205 -1.09 8.61 9.49
C VAL A 205 -1.12 8.85 8.00
N LEU A 206 -0.22 8.19 7.30
CA LEU A 206 -0.04 8.44 5.90
C LEU A 206 -1.15 7.76 5.08
N THR A 207 -1.74 6.68 5.60
CA THR A 207 -3.02 6.16 5.11
C THR A 207 -4.15 7.16 5.29
N MET A 208 -4.25 7.81 6.46
CA MET A 208 -5.31 8.78 6.73
C MET A 208 -5.21 10.00 5.82
N GLN A 209 -4.00 10.42 5.45
CA GLN A 209 -3.77 11.51 4.51
C GLN A 209 -4.17 11.18 3.06
N LEU A 210 -4.25 9.89 2.70
CA LEU A 210 -4.72 9.46 1.37
C LEU A 210 -6.25 9.29 1.30
N LEU A 211 -6.92 9.22 2.46
CA LEU A 211 -8.37 9.00 2.57
C LEU A 211 -9.18 10.30 2.80
N GLY A 212 -8.52 11.46 2.86
CA GLY A 212 -9.15 12.77 3.03
C GLY A 212 -8.77 13.71 1.90
#